data_AF-A0A4Q2XAS7-F1
#
_entry.id   AF-A0A4Q2XAS7-F1
#
_cell.length_a   1.000
_cell.length_b   1.000
_cell.length_c   1.000
_cell.angle_alpha   90.00
_cell.angle_beta   90.00
_cell.angle_gamma   90.00
#
_symmetry.space_group_name_H-M   'P 1'
#
loop_
_entity.id
_entity.type
_entity.pdbx_description
1 polymer ?
#
loop_
_entity_poly.entity_id
_entity_poly.type
_entity_poly.pdbx_seq_one_letter_code
_entity_poly.pdbx_strand_id
1 'polypeptide(L)'
;MNRRRNEPRTHASVFFGVILATVIVAAGGVLHAYYKNRQVQVSREIDAIDQRVEQYRLDIRTTEMRMDQLLNRFVIRKQVEQNGSLLRPIPLDAIEEIDAVASSRHSVASAAP
;
A
#
# COMPACT_ATOMS: atom_id res chain seq x y z
N MET A 1 24.68 69.77 38.46
CA MET A 1 23.57 69.20 37.66
C MET A 1 24.13 68.02 36.85
N ASN A 2 24.20 66.85 37.49
CA ASN A 2 24.97 65.69 37.01
C ASN A 2 24.10 64.81 36.11
N ARG A 3 24.33 64.89 34.81
CA ARG A 3 23.62 64.16 33.77
C ARG A 3 24.41 62.89 33.42
N ARG A 4 23.69 61.77 33.30
CA ARG A 4 24.07 60.53 32.58
C ARG A 4 25.17 59.66 33.22
N ARG A 5 24.83 58.79 34.16
CA ARG A 5 25.67 57.61 34.50
C ARG A 5 24.91 56.31 34.75
N ASN A 6 23.63 56.24 34.37
CA ASN A 6 22.85 55.01 34.51
C ASN A 6 22.32 54.59 33.13
N GLU A 7 23.21 54.07 32.29
CA GLU A 7 22.80 53.22 31.18
C GLU A 7 22.89 51.76 31.65
N PRO A 8 21.81 50.98 31.59
CA PRO A 8 21.87 49.56 31.95
C PRO A 8 22.71 48.84 30.90
N ARG A 9 23.88 48.33 31.31
CA ARG A 9 24.65 47.38 30.51
C ARG A 9 23.75 46.19 30.20
N THR A 10 23.58 45.87 28.92
CA THR A 10 22.79 44.73 28.47
C THR A 10 23.30 43.47 29.16
N HIS A 11 22.45 42.83 29.97
CA HIS A 11 22.82 41.65 30.74
C HIS A 11 23.13 40.47 29.80
N ALA A 12 24.11 39.64 30.15
CA ALA A 12 24.53 38.46 29.37
C ALA A 12 23.38 37.49 29.04
N SER A 13 22.32 37.48 29.86
CA SER A 13 21.09 36.71 29.61
C SER A 13 20.36 37.09 28.32
N VAL A 14 20.46 38.36 27.88
CA VAL A 14 19.86 38.81 26.63
C VAL A 14 20.55 38.16 25.43
N PHE A 15 21.88 38.04 25.47
CA PHE A 15 22.64 37.35 24.41
C PHE A 15 22.31 35.87 24.36
N PHE A 16 22.23 35.19 25.52
CA PHE A 16 21.78 33.80 25.58
C PHE A 16 20.37 33.61 25.03
N GLY A 17 19.44 34.51 25.36
CA GLY A 17 18.07 34.47 24.83
C GLY A 17 18.02 34.60 23.32
N VAL A 18 18.81 35.51 22.74
CA VAL A 18 18.89 35.69 21.28
C VAL A 18 19.50 34.46 20.61
N ILE A 19 20.57 33.89 21.17
CA ILE A 19 21.18 32.67 20.62
C ILE A 19 20.19 31.51 20.65
N LEU A 20 19.50 31.31 21.78
CA LEU A 20 18.50 30.25 21.93
C LEU A 20 17.33 30.42 20.95
N ALA A 21 16.80 31.63 20.81
CA ALA A 21 15.76 31.94 19.85
C ALA A 21 16.22 31.65 18.41
N THR A 22 17.46 32.03 18.08
CA THR A 22 18.06 31.77 16.76
C THR A 22 18.17 30.26 16.49
N VAL A 23 18.59 29.47 17.47
CA VAL A 23 18.68 28.00 17.35
C VAL A 23 17.31 27.38 17.12
N ILE A 24 16.27 27.82 17.85
CA ILE A 24 14.91 27.30 17.70
C ILE A 24 14.35 27.62 16.30
N VAL A 25 14.52 28.86 15.84
CA VAL A 25 14.06 29.29 14.51
C VAL A 25 14.80 28.53 13.41
N ALA A 26 16.12 28.38 13.52
CA ALA A 26 16.93 27.64 12.56
C ALA A 26 16.52 26.15 12.52
N ALA A 27 16.36 25.52 13.68
CA ALA A 27 15.92 24.13 13.78
C ALA A 27 14.52 23.95 13.16
N GLY A 28 13.57 24.84 13.47
CA GLY A 28 12.24 24.83 12.88
C GLY A 28 12.25 24.99 11.36
N GLY A 29 13.09 25.88 10.84
CA GLY A 29 13.25 26.09 9.39
C GLY A 29 13.81 24.86 8.68
N VAL A 30 14.85 24.22 9.24
CA VAL A 30 15.44 23.00 8.69
C VAL A 30 14.43 21.85 8.73
N LEU A 31 13.72 21.66 9.85
CA LEU A 31 12.71 20.63 9.98
C LEU A 31 11.58 20.83 8.96
N HIS A 32 11.10 22.06 8.81
CA HIS A 32 10.04 22.39 7.87
C HIS A 32 10.45 22.09 6.41
N ALA A 33 11.66 22.50 6.02
CA ALA A 33 12.19 22.19 4.69
C ALA A 33 12.34 20.68 4.48
N TYR A 34 12.82 19.95 5.50
CA TYR A 34 12.95 18.50 5.44
C TYR A 34 11.59 17.80 5.24
N TYR A 35 10.57 18.16 6.03
CA TYR A 35 9.23 17.58 5.89
C TYR A 35 8.59 17.90 4.55
N LYS A 36 8.73 19.14 4.05
CA LYS A 36 8.19 19.53 2.75
C LYS A 36 8.82 18.71 1.61
N ASN A 37 10.13 18.49 1.65
CA ASN A 37 10.82 17.66 0.66
C ASN A 37 10.41 16.19 0.74
N ARG A 38 10.27 15.66 1.96
CA ARG A 38 9.76 14.30 2.21
C ARG A 38 8.33 14.11 1.70
N GLN A 39 7.47 15.10 1.84
CA GLN A 39 6.08 15.03 1.38
C GLN A 39 6.01 14.81 -0.14
N VAL A 40 6.85 15.50 -0.91
CA VAL A 40 6.92 15.31 -2.37
C VAL A 40 7.43 13.92 -2.72
N GLN A 41 8.43 13.42 -1.97
CA GLN A 41 8.96 12.08 -2.20
C GLN A 41 7.92 10.99 -1.92
N VAL A 42 7.20 11.11 -0.80
CA VAL A 42 6.12 10.18 -0.44
C VAL A 42 4.98 10.24 -1.44
N SER A 43 4.59 11.43 -1.91
CA SER A 43 3.56 11.56 -2.95
C SER A 43 3.93 10.83 -4.23
N ARG A 44 5.19 10.96 -4.69
CA ARG A 44 5.68 10.25 -5.88
C ARG A 44 5.70 8.74 -5.69
N GLU A 45 6.03 8.28 -4.49
CA GLU A 45 6.02 6.87 -4.15
C GLU A 45 4.59 6.30 -4.16
N ILE A 46 3.62 7.06 -3.64
CA ILE A 46 2.19 6.73 -3.73
C ILE A 46 1.76 6.62 -5.19
N ASP A 47 2.07 7.62 -6.02
CA ASP A 47 1.70 7.62 -7.45
C ASP A 47 2.28 6.40 -8.18
N ALA A 48 3.54 6.03 -7.88
CA ALA A 48 4.18 4.86 -8.45
C ALA A 48 3.55 3.54 -7.99
N ILE A 49 3.08 3.46 -6.74
CA ILE A 49 2.36 2.31 -6.21
C ILE A 49 0.99 2.20 -6.88
N ASP A 50 0.24 3.30 -6.99
CA ASP A 50 -1.08 3.31 -7.63
C ASP A 50 -1.01 2.84 -9.09
N GLN A 51 0.01 3.28 -9.83
CA GLN A 51 0.23 2.80 -11.19
C GLN A 51 0.48 1.28 -11.25
N ARG A 52 1.24 0.73 -10.29
CA ARG A 52 1.46 -0.73 -10.20
C ARG A 52 0.18 -1.46 -9.84
N VAL A 53 -0.63 -0.94 -8.93
CA VAL A 53 -1.91 -1.53 -8.55
C VAL A 53 -2.85 -1.61 -9.75
N GLU A 54 -2.95 -0.55 -10.55
CA GLU A 54 -3.75 -0.57 -11.78
C GLU A 54 -3.22 -1.59 -12.80
N GLN A 55 -1.90 -1.71 -12.94
CA GLN A 55 -1.31 -2.74 -13.78
C GLN A 55 -1.65 -4.16 -13.30
N TYR A 56 -1.58 -4.43 -11.99
CA TYR A 56 -1.96 -5.72 -11.43
C TYR A 56 -3.45 -6.02 -11.60
N ARG A 57 -4.33 -5.01 -11.53
CA ARG A 57 -5.76 -5.19 -11.81
C ARG A 57 -6.01 -5.67 -13.23
N LEU A 58 -5.30 -5.11 -14.21
CA LEU A 58 -5.40 -5.55 -15.60
C LEU A 58 -4.87 -6.98 -15.80
N ASP A 59 -3.78 -7.32 -15.12
CA ASP A 59 -3.20 -8.67 -15.21
C ASP A 59 -4.09 -9.73 -14.57
N ILE A 60 -4.71 -9.42 -13.43
CA ILE A 60 -5.73 -10.28 -12.79
C ILE A 60 -6.87 -10.54 -13.76
N ARG A 61 -7.47 -9.50 -14.35
CA ARG A 61 -8.56 -9.68 -15.32
C ARG A 61 -8.14 -10.50 -16.52
N THR A 62 -6.94 -10.29 -17.02
CA THR A 62 -6.40 -11.06 -18.16
C THR A 62 -6.22 -12.52 -17.79
N THR A 63 -5.73 -12.78 -16.57
CA THR A 63 -5.54 -14.13 -16.04
C THR A 63 -6.88 -14.82 -15.79
N GLU A 64 -7.87 -14.11 -15.22
CA GLU A 64 -9.25 -14.61 -15.06
C GLU A 64 -9.86 -14.98 -16.41
N MET A 65 -9.74 -14.12 -17.44
CA MET A 65 -10.21 -14.45 -18.78
C MET A 65 -9.53 -15.69 -19.37
N ARG A 66 -8.21 -15.86 -19.15
CA ARG A 66 -7.49 -17.07 -19.58
C ARG A 66 -7.94 -18.30 -18.81
N MET A 67 -8.18 -18.18 -17.50
CA MET A 67 -8.71 -19.26 -16.69
C MET A 67 -10.10 -19.67 -17.16
N ASP A 68 -11.00 -18.73 -17.44
CA ASP A 68 -12.33 -19.03 -17.98
C ASP A 68 -12.27 -19.74 -19.33
N GLN A 69 -11.31 -19.38 -20.20
CA GLN A 69 -11.10 -20.07 -21.47
C GLN A 69 -10.61 -21.52 -21.30
N LEU A 70 -9.68 -21.75 -20.36
CA LEU A 70 -9.13 -23.08 -20.09
C LEU A 70 -10.10 -23.97 -19.31
N LEU A 71 -10.85 -23.39 -18.37
CA LEU A 71 -11.88 -24.05 -17.59
C LEU A 71 -13.19 -24.22 -18.36
N ASN A 72 -13.28 -23.69 -19.57
CA ASN A 72 -14.44 -23.88 -20.41
C ASN A 72 -14.64 -25.37 -20.68
N ARG A 73 -15.75 -25.90 -20.17
CA ARG A 73 -16.16 -27.31 -20.26
C ARG A 73 -16.08 -27.86 -21.70
N PHE A 74 -16.33 -27.03 -22.71
CA PHE A 74 -16.24 -27.45 -24.11
C PHE A 74 -14.79 -27.67 -24.57
N VAL A 75 -13.85 -26.85 -24.10
CA VAL A 75 -12.41 -26.98 -24.41
C VAL A 75 -11.86 -28.23 -23.73
N ILE A 76 -12.17 -28.42 -22.43
CA ILE A 76 -11.75 -29.61 -21.69
C ILE A 76 -12.30 -30.87 -22.35
N ARG A 77 -13.59 -30.92 -22.70
CA ARG A 77 -14.19 -32.09 -23.33
C ARG A 77 -13.53 -32.43 -24.67
N LYS A 78 -13.25 -31.41 -25.50
CA LYS A 78 -12.57 -31.59 -26.79
C LYS A 78 -11.12 -32.06 -26.63
N GLN A 79 -10.40 -31.55 -25.64
CA GLN A 79 -9.02 -31.93 -25.36
C GLN A 79 -8.93 -33.36 -24.81
N VAL A 80 -9.90 -33.78 -23.99
CA VAL A 80 -9.97 -35.15 -23.49
C VAL A 80 -10.38 -36.15 -24.58
N GLU A 81 -11.27 -35.75 -25.49
CA GLU A 81 -11.63 -36.52 -26.69
C GLU A 81 -10.42 -36.69 -27.64
N GLN A 82 -9.63 -35.62 -27.85
CA GLN A 82 -8.39 -35.67 -28.64
C GLN A 82 -7.29 -36.54 -28.01
N ASN A 83 -7.23 -36.62 -26.69
CA ASN A 83 -6.29 -37.48 -25.96
C ASN A 83 -6.71 -38.96 -25.94
N GLY A 84 -7.79 -39.34 -26.64
CA GLY A 84 -8.24 -40.74 -26.77
C GLY A 84 -8.82 -41.32 -25.49
N SER A 85 -9.18 -40.48 -24.52
CA SER A 85 -9.78 -40.94 -23.26
C SER A 85 -11.23 -41.33 -23.46
N LEU A 86 -11.56 -42.58 -23.14
CA LEU A 86 -12.91 -43.12 -23.08
C LEU A 86 -13.61 -42.60 -21.81
N LEU A 87 -13.91 -41.30 -21.76
CA LEU A 87 -14.71 -40.74 -20.67
C LEU A 87 -16.08 -41.43 -20.64
N ARG A 88 -16.32 -42.25 -19.63
CA ARG A 88 -17.67 -42.74 -19.33
C ARG A 88 -18.52 -41.56 -18.84
N PRO A 89 -19.76 -41.42 -19.31
CA PRO A 89 -20.68 -40.45 -18.74
C PRO A 89 -20.85 -40.77 -17.25
N ILE A 90 -20.58 -39.78 -16.40
CA ILE A 90 -20.83 -39.89 -14.97
C ILE A 90 -22.35 -39.81 -14.79
N PRO A 91 -23.00 -40.82 -14.16
CA PRO A 91 -24.43 -40.77 -13.88
C PRO A 91 -24.73 -39.56 -12.98
N LEU A 92 -25.86 -38.89 -13.23
CA LEU A 92 -26.29 -37.69 -12.49
C LEU A 92 -26.39 -37.96 -10.98
N ASP A 93 -26.72 -39.20 -10.64
CA ASP A 93 -26.86 -39.77 -9.31
C ASP A 93 -25.52 -39.91 -8.54
N ALA A 94 -24.38 -39.72 -9.23
CA ALA A 94 -23.05 -39.68 -8.61
C ALA A 94 -22.49 -38.25 -8.47
N ILE A 95 -23.27 -37.22 -8.82
CA ILE A 95 -22.87 -35.82 -8.72
C ILE A 95 -23.36 -35.28 -7.37
N GLU A 96 -22.42 -35.02 -6.46
CA GLU A 96 -22.68 -34.29 -5.23
C GLU A 96 -22.60 -32.78 -5.53
N GLU A 97 -23.75 -32.10 -5.48
CA GLU A 97 -23.83 -30.65 -5.61
C GLU A 97 -23.40 -30.01 -4.28
N ILE A 98 -22.16 -29.53 -4.24
CA ILE A 98 -21.66 -28.75 -3.10
C ILE A 98 -22.28 -27.36 -3.22
N ASP A 99 -23.36 -27.14 -2.48
CA ASP A 99 -23.98 -25.83 -2.35
C ASP A 99 -22.95 -24.84 -1.81
N ALA A 100 -22.83 -23.67 -2.43
CA ALA A 100 -21.91 -22.62 -1.99
C ALA A 100 -22.48 -21.97 -0.74
N VAL A 101 -22.53 -22.72 0.36
CA VAL A 101 -22.90 -22.21 1.69
C VAL A 101 -21.93 -21.09 2.00
N ALA A 102 -22.48 -19.87 1.95
CA ALA A 102 -21.95 -18.60 2.39
C ALA A 102 -20.43 -18.59 2.61
N SER A 103 -19.72 -17.92 1.69
CA SER A 103 -18.39 -17.35 1.92
C SER A 103 -18.40 -16.43 3.16
N SER A 104 -18.51 -17.00 4.36
CA SER A 104 -18.10 -16.35 5.58
C SER A 104 -16.57 -16.42 5.58
N ARG A 105 -15.97 -15.33 5.10
CA ARG A 105 -14.54 -15.08 5.19
C ARG A 105 -14.09 -15.25 6.64
N HIS A 106 -13.55 -16.41 6.97
CA HIS A 106 -12.61 -16.57 8.06
C HIS A 106 -11.45 -17.43 7.55
N SER A 107 -10.71 -16.87 6.61
CA SER A 107 -9.34 -17.31 6.36
C SER A 107 -8.51 -16.78 7.53
N VAL A 108 -8.54 -17.49 8.66
CA VAL A 108 -7.64 -17.24 9.78
C VAL A 108 -6.38 -18.02 9.47
N ALA A 109 -5.41 -17.36 8.85
CA ALA A 109 -4.04 -17.83 8.86
C ALA A 109 -3.55 -17.73 10.32
N SER A 110 -3.79 -18.79 11.09
CA SER A 110 -3.24 -18.97 12.43
C SER A 110 -1.76 -19.30 12.28
N ALA A 111 -0.93 -18.26 12.20
CA ALA A 111 0.49 -18.39 12.51
C ALA A 111 0.62 -18.38 14.04
N ALA A 112 1.00 -19.52 14.61
CA ALA A 112 1.43 -19.61 16.00
C ALA A 112 2.46 -20.74 16.13
N PRO A 113 3.39 -20.66 17.09
CA PRO A 113 4.16 -19.50 17.56
C PRO A 113 5.61 -19.49 17.05
#